data_AF-A0A7Y5G2X6-F1
#
_entry.id   AF-A0A7Y5G2X6-F1
#
_cell.length_a   1.000
_cell.length_b   1.000
_cell.length_c   1.000
_cell.angle_alpha   90.00
_cell.angle_beta   90.00
_cell.angle_gamma   90.00
#
_symmetry.space_group_name_H-M   'P 1'
#
loop_
_entity.id
_entity.type
_entity.pdbx_description
1 polymer ?
#
loop_
_entity_poly.entity_id
_entity_poly.type
_entity_poly.pdbx_seq_one_letter_code
_entity_poly.pdbx_strand_id
1 'polypeptide(L)'
;MKTLFDNKALTSRAICLFAILFLWEVASGQSQVVKPDGAPKVDAKTKTAIIDSVAIALHEIYVFPAVAKNMEKLMRSNLHQGKYDRISNLPEFTEEITKDLQSVSHDKHLGVRPLPPREPGEKGKPSPEEERKQREQELQQQNFGFKKVELLPGNIGYIDFRFFADAGFGGAGVTAIAAMNFLAYADAIIFDLRQNGGGNPSMIQLINSYLFEEPVHLNSFYIRKSNATQQFWTQAHVQGRKMVKTPVYVLTSNFTFSGAEEFTYNLKNLKRGTIIGETTGGGAHPVEGRIFENLNVAMSVPFGRAVNPI
;
A
#
# COMPACT_ATOMS: atom_id res chain seq x y z
N MET A 1 -39.28 -49.42 -19.78
CA MET A 1 -40.46 -49.59 -20.66
C MET A 1 -41.04 -48.21 -20.89
N LYS A 2 -40.66 -47.56 -22.01
CA LYS A 2 -41.54 -47.33 -23.18
C LYS A 2 -42.86 -46.59 -22.81
N THR A 3 -42.97 -45.26 -22.94
CA THR A 3 -43.15 -44.42 -24.15
C THR A 3 -44.59 -44.32 -24.68
N LEU A 4 -44.96 -43.07 -25.04
CA LEU A 4 -45.91 -42.62 -26.07
C LEU A 4 -47.42 -42.69 -25.72
N PHE A 5 -48.33 -41.81 -26.13
CA PHE A 5 -48.51 -40.83 -27.23
C PHE A 5 -49.44 -39.70 -26.70
N ASP A 6 -49.41 -38.40 -27.01
CA ASP A 6 -49.12 -37.59 -28.21
C ASP A 6 -50.22 -37.58 -29.29
N ASN A 7 -50.93 -36.43 -29.46
CA ASN A 7 -51.31 -35.77 -30.73
C ASN A 7 -52.44 -34.72 -30.54
N LYS A 8 -52.16 -33.43 -30.80
CA LYS A 8 -52.42 -32.64 -32.06
C LYS A 8 -53.88 -32.18 -32.22
N ALA A 9 -54.22 -31.00 -32.72
CA ALA A 9 -53.52 -29.82 -33.25
C ALA A 9 -54.57 -28.72 -33.50
N LEU A 10 -54.19 -27.44 -33.55
CA LEU A 10 -54.90 -26.43 -34.38
C LEU A 10 -53.96 -25.28 -34.80
N THR A 11 -53.60 -25.32 -36.08
CA THR A 11 -53.54 -24.25 -37.09
C THR A 11 -52.83 -22.92 -36.84
N SER A 12 -51.63 -22.83 -37.44
CA SER A 12 -51.15 -21.83 -38.43
C SER A 12 -51.82 -20.45 -38.51
N ARG A 13 -51.01 -19.40 -38.24
CA ARG A 13 -50.90 -18.21 -39.11
C ARG A 13 -49.46 -17.72 -39.12
N ALA A 14 -48.86 -17.71 -40.30
CA ALA A 14 -47.58 -17.09 -40.60
C ALA A 14 -47.71 -15.56 -40.63
N ILE A 15 -46.75 -14.82 -40.06
CA ILE A 15 -46.41 -13.43 -40.42
C ILE A 15 -44.90 -13.25 -40.24
N CYS A 16 -44.26 -12.97 -41.37
CA CYS A 16 -43.08 -12.16 -41.65
C CYS A 16 -41.85 -12.16 -40.72
N LEU A 17 -40.77 -12.69 -41.30
CA LEU A 17 -39.36 -12.36 -41.05
C LEU A 17 -39.10 -10.87 -40.80
N PHE A 18 -38.44 -10.56 -39.69
CA PHE A 18 -37.41 -9.52 -39.60
C PHE A 18 -36.31 -10.03 -38.68
N ALA A 19 -35.29 -10.66 -39.28
CA ALA A 19 -34.03 -10.95 -38.60
C ALA A 19 -33.21 -9.66 -38.58
N ILE A 20 -33.21 -8.96 -37.45
CA ILE A 20 -32.26 -7.87 -37.21
C ILE A 20 -30.99 -8.52 -36.65
N LEU A 21 -30.06 -8.83 -37.56
CA LEU A 21 -28.67 -9.16 -37.23
C LEU A 21 -27.98 -7.87 -36.75
N PHE A 22 -27.88 -7.69 -35.44
CA PHE A 22 -26.91 -6.75 -34.87
C PHE A 22 -25.53 -7.42 -34.90
N LEU A 23 -24.81 -7.24 -36.00
CA LEU A 23 -23.36 -7.38 -36.03
C LEU A 23 -22.76 -6.19 -35.29
N TRP A 24 -22.40 -6.38 -34.03
CA TRP A 24 -21.52 -5.44 -33.34
C TRP A 24 -20.08 -5.81 -33.73
N GLU A 25 -19.50 -5.06 -34.67
CA GLU A 25 -18.04 -5.01 -34.79
C GLU A 25 -17.51 -4.45 -33.48
N VAL A 26 -16.94 -5.34 -32.66
CA VAL A 26 -16.03 -4.92 -31.59
C VAL A 26 -14.76 -4.46 -32.29
N ALA A 27 -14.73 -3.19 -32.68
CA ALA A 27 -13.48 -2.51 -32.97
C ALA A 27 -12.65 -2.60 -31.68
N SER A 28 -11.69 -3.51 -31.65
CA SER A 28 -10.65 -3.56 -30.65
C SER A 28 -9.79 -2.32 -30.82
N GLY A 29 -10.28 -1.19 -30.31
CA GLY A 29 -9.49 0.00 -30.08
C GLY A 29 -8.47 -0.35 -29.01
N GLN A 30 -7.32 -0.87 -29.44
CA GLN A 30 -6.11 -0.70 -28.66
C GLN A 30 -5.96 0.81 -28.49
N SER A 31 -6.29 1.32 -27.30
CA SER A 31 -5.80 2.62 -26.86
C SER A 31 -4.27 2.53 -26.90
N GLN A 32 -3.71 2.92 -28.04
CA GLN A 32 -2.33 3.31 -28.15
C GLN A 32 -2.14 4.38 -27.08
N VAL A 33 -1.47 4.04 -25.99
CA VAL A 33 -0.90 5.03 -25.10
C VAL A 33 0.07 5.80 -25.96
N VAL A 34 -0.39 6.91 -26.52
CA VAL A 34 0.46 7.89 -27.19
C VAL A 34 1.39 8.38 -26.09
N LYS A 35 2.62 7.84 -26.06
CA LYS A 35 3.70 8.42 -25.26
C LYS A 35 3.81 9.87 -25.74
N PRO A 36 3.71 10.87 -24.84
CA PRO A 36 3.94 12.23 -25.26
C PRO A 36 5.42 12.36 -25.64
N ASP A 37 5.70 12.32 -26.95
CA ASP A 37 6.95 12.78 -27.54
C ASP A 37 7.06 14.28 -27.24
N GLY A 38 7.70 14.62 -26.12
CA GLY A 38 7.80 15.99 -25.65
C GLY A 38 8.16 16.18 -24.17
N ALA A 39 8.23 15.11 -23.36
CA ALA A 39 8.80 15.24 -22.03
C ALA A 39 10.26 15.72 -22.13
N PRO A 40 10.67 16.79 -21.41
CA PRO A 40 12.05 17.27 -21.43
C PRO A 40 13.01 16.11 -21.12
N LYS A 41 14.00 15.90 -21.99
CA LYS A 41 15.06 14.93 -21.72
C LYS A 41 15.78 15.32 -20.44
N VAL A 42 16.11 14.35 -19.60
CA VAL A 42 16.90 14.60 -18.39
C VAL A 42 18.35 14.76 -18.79
N ASP A 43 18.80 16.01 -18.86
CA ASP A 43 20.17 16.36 -19.22
C ASP A 43 21.16 16.12 -18.05
N ALA A 44 22.45 16.26 -18.32
CA ALA A 44 23.51 16.04 -17.32
C ALA A 44 23.42 16.99 -16.12
N LYS A 45 22.93 18.22 -16.32
CA LYS A 45 22.75 19.20 -15.25
C LYS A 45 21.60 18.78 -14.33
N THR A 46 20.47 18.34 -14.90
CA THR A 46 19.34 17.82 -14.13
C THR A 46 19.71 16.55 -13.37
N LYS A 47 20.45 15.61 -13.97
CA LYS A 47 20.93 14.40 -13.27
C LYS A 47 21.78 14.75 -12.04
N THR A 48 22.73 15.66 -12.21
CA THR A 48 23.58 16.16 -11.12
C THR A 48 22.73 16.77 -10.01
N ALA A 49 21.80 17.67 -10.35
CA ALA A 49 20.95 18.34 -9.38
C ALA A 49 20.04 17.37 -8.61
N ILE A 50 19.52 16.33 -9.26
CA ILE A 50 18.74 15.26 -8.60
C ILE A 50 19.64 14.50 -7.63
N ILE A 51 20.83 14.05 -8.05
CA ILE A 51 21.75 13.29 -7.19
C ILE A 51 22.16 14.12 -5.97
N ASP A 52 22.46 15.42 -6.15
CA ASP A 52 22.78 16.32 -5.04
C ASP A 52 21.63 16.45 -4.05
N SER A 53 20.40 16.65 -4.56
CA SER A 53 19.20 16.80 -3.73
C SER A 53 18.86 15.52 -2.96
N VAL A 54 19.01 14.36 -3.61
CA VAL A 54 18.85 13.04 -2.99
C VAL A 54 19.91 12.82 -1.91
N ALA A 55 21.18 13.14 -2.17
CA ALA A 55 22.25 13.01 -1.19
C ALA A 55 22.01 13.87 0.06
N ILE A 56 21.57 15.13 -0.12
CA ILE A 56 21.20 16.01 1.00
C ILE A 56 20.07 15.38 1.82
N ALA A 57 19.00 14.91 1.18
CA ALA A 57 17.88 14.27 1.88
C ALA A 57 18.29 13.00 2.63
N LEU A 58 19.18 12.18 2.07
CA LEU A 58 19.75 11.02 2.77
C LEU A 58 20.47 11.43 4.04
N HIS A 59 21.34 12.44 3.96
CA HIS A 59 22.10 12.89 5.12
C HIS A 59 21.23 13.53 6.19
N GLU A 60 20.15 14.21 5.82
CA GLU A 60 19.24 14.83 6.77
C GLU A 60 18.29 13.81 7.43
N ILE A 61 17.78 12.83 6.67
CA ILE A 61 16.63 12.02 7.09
C ILE A 61 17.01 10.56 7.35
N TYR A 62 17.85 9.95 6.51
CA TYR A 62 17.99 8.49 6.46
C TYR A 62 18.50 7.90 7.78
N VAL A 63 17.84 6.86 8.31
CA VAL A 63 18.09 6.38 9.68
C VAL A 63 19.53 5.92 9.95
N PHE A 64 20.29 5.49 8.93
CA PHE A 64 21.68 5.01 9.07
C PHE A 64 22.70 5.95 8.40
N PRO A 65 23.37 6.87 9.14
CA PRO A 65 24.27 7.87 8.54
C PRO A 65 25.44 7.29 7.74
N ALA A 66 26.04 6.19 8.22
CA ALA A 66 27.15 5.55 7.52
C ALA A 66 26.71 4.96 6.17
N VAL A 67 25.51 4.39 6.12
CA VAL A 67 24.93 3.82 4.89
C VAL A 67 24.52 4.94 3.93
N ALA A 68 23.98 6.07 4.43
CA ALA A 68 23.72 7.27 3.62
C ALA A 68 24.97 7.77 2.89
N LYS A 69 26.11 7.83 3.58
CA LYS A 69 27.40 8.20 2.99
C LYS A 69 27.84 7.24 1.88
N ASN A 70 27.62 5.93 2.07
CA ASN A 70 27.96 4.92 1.06
C ASN A 70 27.06 5.05 -0.18
N MET A 71 25.77 5.30 0.01
CA MET A 71 24.81 5.54 -1.07
C MET A 71 25.17 6.78 -1.90
N GLU A 72 25.49 7.90 -1.25
CA GLU A 72 25.98 9.10 -1.93
C GLU A 72 27.23 8.79 -2.75
N LYS A 73 28.23 8.14 -2.14
CA LYS A 73 29.48 7.79 -2.80
C LYS A 73 29.22 6.96 -4.07
N LEU A 74 28.33 5.96 -4.00
CA LEU A 74 27.98 5.14 -5.15
C LEU A 74 27.33 5.97 -6.27
N MET A 75 26.28 6.75 -5.97
CA MET A 75 25.58 7.55 -6.97
C MET A 75 26.52 8.55 -7.66
N ARG A 76 27.36 9.25 -6.88
CA ARG A 76 28.35 10.19 -7.43
C ARG A 76 29.38 9.48 -8.30
N SER A 77 29.89 8.33 -7.85
CA SER A 77 30.83 7.53 -8.63
C SER A 77 30.23 7.08 -9.96
N ASN A 78 28.98 6.58 -9.94
CA ASN A 78 28.26 6.14 -11.12
C ASN A 78 28.01 7.30 -12.10
N LEU A 79 27.69 8.49 -11.59
CA LEU A 79 27.56 9.70 -12.40
C LEU A 79 28.89 10.07 -13.07
N HIS A 80 30.00 10.10 -12.31
CA HIS A 80 31.32 10.43 -12.86
C HIS A 80 31.84 9.42 -13.89
N GLN A 81 31.48 8.15 -13.76
CA GLN A 81 31.85 7.09 -14.71
C GLN A 81 30.94 7.04 -15.93
N GLY A 82 29.96 7.94 -16.04
CA GLY A 82 29.04 8.00 -17.18
C GLY A 82 28.00 6.88 -17.20
N LYS A 83 27.78 6.17 -16.08
CA LYS A 83 26.76 5.09 -16.00
C LYS A 83 25.39 5.57 -16.44
N TYR A 84 25.05 6.82 -16.12
CA TYR A 84 23.74 7.40 -16.39
C TYR A 84 23.66 8.12 -17.74
N ASP A 85 24.74 8.24 -18.52
CA ASP A 85 24.80 9.12 -19.71
C ASP A 85 23.75 8.78 -20.76
N ARG A 86 23.49 7.48 -20.95
CA ARG A 86 22.54 6.97 -21.95
C ARG A 86 21.07 7.10 -21.53
N ILE A 87 20.80 7.39 -20.25
CA ILE A 87 19.42 7.47 -19.74
C ILE A 87 18.87 8.87 -20.01
N SER A 88 17.90 9.00 -20.91
CA SER A 88 17.40 10.31 -21.33
C SER A 88 16.03 10.70 -20.76
N ASN A 89 15.34 9.79 -20.06
CA ASN A 89 14.04 10.08 -19.45
C ASN A 89 14.07 9.94 -17.92
N LEU A 90 13.19 10.71 -17.27
CA LEU A 90 13.15 10.85 -15.83
C LEU A 90 12.73 9.56 -15.11
N PRO A 91 11.68 8.83 -15.56
CA PRO A 91 11.32 7.56 -14.95
C PRO A 91 12.49 6.57 -14.89
N GLU A 92 13.16 6.29 -16.02
CA GLU A 92 14.30 5.37 -16.06
C GLU A 92 15.45 5.85 -15.18
N PHE A 93 15.74 7.16 -15.16
CA PHE A 93 16.81 7.70 -14.32
C PHE A 93 16.50 7.53 -12.83
N THR A 94 15.27 7.83 -12.41
CA THR A 94 14.84 7.66 -11.01
C THR A 94 14.78 6.20 -10.59
N GLU A 95 14.43 5.29 -11.50
CA GLU A 95 14.47 3.84 -11.26
C GLU A 95 15.90 3.36 -11.09
N GLU A 96 16.83 3.80 -11.94
CA GLU A 96 18.23 3.37 -11.88
C GLU A 96 18.94 3.85 -10.61
N ILE A 97 18.74 5.11 -10.21
CA ILE A 97 19.28 5.60 -8.92
C ILE A 97 18.62 4.88 -7.75
N THR A 98 17.34 4.52 -7.85
CA THR A 98 16.66 3.73 -6.80
C THR A 98 17.31 2.37 -6.65
N LYS A 99 17.63 1.68 -7.75
CA LYS A 99 18.37 0.41 -7.71
C LYS A 99 19.74 0.57 -7.04
N ASP A 100 20.46 1.63 -7.39
CA ASP A 100 21.77 1.92 -6.76
C ASP A 100 21.63 2.15 -5.25
N LEU A 101 20.66 2.95 -4.82
CA LEU A 101 20.36 3.18 -3.40
C LEU A 101 20.04 1.87 -2.68
N GLN A 102 19.11 1.08 -3.23
CA GLN A 102 18.67 -0.19 -2.66
C GLN A 102 19.75 -1.27 -2.66
N SER A 103 20.72 -1.21 -3.59
CA SER A 103 21.87 -2.13 -3.59
C SER A 103 22.80 -1.95 -2.39
N VAL A 104 22.80 -0.76 -1.79
CA VAL A 104 23.63 -0.41 -0.62
C VAL A 104 22.82 -0.50 0.67
N SER A 105 21.57 -0.03 0.66
CA SER A 105 20.72 -0.05 1.86
C SER A 105 20.10 -1.41 2.13
N HIS A 106 19.90 -2.22 1.09
CA HIS A 106 19.02 -3.40 1.10
C HIS A 106 17.59 -3.10 1.59
N ASP A 107 17.18 -1.83 1.49
CA ASP A 107 15.92 -1.34 1.99
C ASP A 107 15.00 -0.90 0.85
N LYS A 108 13.97 -1.71 0.58
CA LYS A 108 13.01 -1.48 -0.51
C LYS A 108 12.07 -0.31 -0.26
N HIS A 109 12.02 0.23 0.96
CA HIS A 109 11.26 1.45 1.28
C HIS A 109 11.93 2.72 0.74
N LEU A 110 13.24 2.67 0.51
CA LEU A 110 13.99 3.78 -0.05
C LEU A 110 13.81 3.83 -1.57
N GLY A 111 13.36 4.97 -2.10
CA GLY A 111 13.25 5.13 -3.55
C GLY A 111 13.03 6.57 -3.99
N VAL A 112 13.38 6.82 -5.25
CA VAL A 112 13.16 8.09 -5.95
C VAL A 112 12.21 7.82 -7.11
N ARG A 113 11.25 8.71 -7.33
CA ARG A 113 10.26 8.60 -8.40
C ARG A 113 9.95 9.96 -9.01
N PRO A 114 9.46 10.02 -10.25
CA PRO A 114 8.91 11.25 -10.79
C PRO A 114 7.66 11.67 -10.01
N LEU A 115 7.37 12.96 -10.00
CA LEU A 115 6.05 13.44 -9.62
C LEU A 115 5.03 13.05 -10.70
N PRO A 116 3.77 12.78 -10.32
CA PRO A 116 2.71 12.54 -11.29
C PRO A 116 2.56 13.79 -12.20
N PRO A 117 2.17 13.60 -13.48
CA PRO A 117 1.89 14.72 -14.36
C PRO A 117 0.82 15.63 -13.75
N ARG A 118 1.00 16.94 -13.84
CA ARG A 118 -0.06 17.90 -13.51
C ARG A 118 -1.18 17.78 -14.54
N GLU A 119 -2.42 17.66 -14.09
CA GLU A 119 -3.55 17.62 -15.02
C GLU A 119 -3.78 18.99 -15.68
N PRO A 120 -4.10 19.05 -16.99
CA PRO A 120 -4.43 20.31 -17.65
C PRO A 120 -5.62 20.99 -16.97
N GLY A 121 -5.39 22.13 -16.31
CA GLY A 121 -6.41 22.86 -15.58
C GLY A 121 -6.28 22.81 -14.05
N GLU A 122 -5.29 22.10 -13.50
CA GLU A 122 -4.93 22.23 -12.07
C GLU A 122 -4.62 23.68 -11.73
N LYS A 123 -5.52 24.31 -10.97
CA LYS A 123 -5.36 25.68 -10.46
C LYS A 123 -4.51 25.65 -9.20
N GLY A 124 -3.28 26.13 -9.28
CA GLY A 124 -2.40 26.32 -8.12
C GLY A 124 -2.14 25.03 -7.34
N LYS A 125 -1.41 25.13 -6.22
CA LYS A 125 -1.41 24.05 -5.24
C LYS A 125 -2.71 24.16 -4.43
N PRO A 126 -3.42 23.06 -4.16
CA PRO A 126 -4.53 23.09 -3.23
C PRO A 126 -4.05 23.60 -1.88
N SER A 127 -4.91 24.30 -1.16
CA SER A 127 -4.63 24.68 0.22
C SER A 127 -4.46 23.42 1.08
N PRO A 128 -3.73 23.50 2.20
CA PRO A 128 -3.60 22.37 3.12
C PRO A 128 -4.95 21.79 3.57
N GLU A 129 -5.98 22.63 3.64
CA GLU A 129 -7.34 22.19 3.97
C GLU A 129 -7.99 21.40 2.83
N GLU A 130 -7.84 21.85 1.59
CA GLU A 130 -8.32 21.13 0.40
C GLU A 130 -7.60 19.79 0.23
N GLU A 131 -6.28 19.75 0.40
CA GLU A 131 -5.49 18.51 0.37
C GLU A 131 -5.97 17.54 1.46
N ARG A 132 -6.18 18.04 2.68
CA ARG A 132 -6.70 17.24 3.80
C ARG A 132 -8.07 16.66 3.47
N LYS A 133 -8.98 17.48 2.93
CA LYS A 133 -10.34 17.08 2.58
C LYS A 133 -10.37 16.06 1.45
N GLN A 134 -9.56 16.27 0.41
CA GLN A 134 -9.44 15.33 -0.70
C GLN A 134 -8.92 13.98 -0.19
N ARG A 135 -7.85 13.98 0.61
CA ARG A 135 -7.30 12.77 1.23
C ARG A 135 -8.34 12.04 2.08
N GLU A 136 -9.11 12.78 2.86
CA GLU A 136 -10.21 12.24 3.66
C GLU A 136 -11.27 11.56 2.78
N GLN A 137 -11.69 12.19 1.70
CA GLN A 137 -12.66 11.64 0.75
C GLN A 137 -12.13 10.37 0.04
N GLU A 138 -10.87 10.37 -0.40
CA GLU A 138 -10.24 9.21 -1.03
C GLU A 138 -10.19 8.00 -0.09
N LEU A 139 -9.86 8.23 1.19
CA LEU A 139 -9.85 7.19 2.21
C LEU A 139 -11.26 6.69 2.53
N GLN A 140 -12.25 7.58 2.59
CA GLN A 140 -13.66 7.22 2.79
C GLN A 140 -14.20 6.36 1.64
N GLN A 141 -13.91 6.69 0.38
CA GLN A 141 -14.31 5.90 -0.79
C GLN A 141 -13.72 4.48 -0.78
N GLN A 142 -12.58 4.30 -0.11
CA GLN A 142 -11.91 3.02 0.05
C GLN A 142 -12.28 2.32 1.37
N ASN A 143 -13.25 2.85 2.12
CA ASN A 143 -13.59 2.39 3.49
C ASN A 143 -12.36 2.21 4.38
N PHE A 144 -11.39 3.12 4.26
CA PHE A 144 -10.15 3.11 5.04
C PHE A 144 -9.36 1.79 4.96
N GLY A 145 -9.51 1.07 3.84
CA GLY A 145 -8.85 -0.21 3.58
C GLY A 145 -9.73 -1.42 3.84
N PHE A 146 -10.87 -1.29 4.51
CA PHE A 146 -11.82 -2.39 4.75
C PHE A 146 -12.65 -2.66 3.50
N LYS A 147 -12.11 -3.48 2.58
CA LYS A 147 -12.79 -3.79 1.31
C LYS A 147 -13.98 -4.72 1.50
N LYS A 148 -13.88 -5.65 2.45
CA LYS A 148 -14.93 -6.61 2.78
C LYS A 148 -14.83 -7.02 4.25
N VAL A 149 -15.96 -7.13 4.91
CA VAL A 149 -16.11 -7.77 6.22
C VAL A 149 -17.29 -8.72 6.12
N GLU A 150 -17.10 -10.00 6.43
CA GLU A 150 -18.16 -11.00 6.31
C GLU A 150 -18.03 -12.13 7.34
N LEU A 151 -19.14 -12.84 7.56
CA LEU A 151 -19.14 -14.15 8.23
C LEU A 151 -19.26 -15.23 7.15
N LEU A 152 -18.21 -16.03 7.01
CA LEU A 152 -18.18 -17.20 6.14
C LEU A 152 -18.93 -18.38 6.81
N PRO A 153 -19.31 -19.42 6.04
CA PRO A 153 -19.87 -20.66 6.59
C PRO A 153 -19.00 -21.22 7.73
N GLY A 154 -19.63 -21.70 8.80
CA GLY A 154 -18.94 -22.10 10.01
C GLY A 154 -18.60 -20.95 10.96
N ASN A 155 -19.25 -19.79 10.81
CA ASN A 155 -19.11 -18.62 11.68
C ASN A 155 -17.66 -18.09 11.73
N ILE A 156 -16.99 -18.11 10.58
CA ILE A 156 -15.61 -17.62 10.43
C ILE A 156 -15.68 -16.17 9.97
N GLY A 157 -15.19 -15.26 10.80
CA GLY A 157 -15.01 -13.87 10.45
C GLY A 157 -13.91 -13.70 9.41
N TYR A 158 -14.17 -12.91 8.38
CA TYR A 158 -13.20 -12.62 7.33
C TYR A 158 -13.15 -11.12 7.06
N ILE A 159 -11.93 -10.58 6.99
CA ILE A 159 -11.66 -9.20 6.59
C ILE A 159 -10.74 -9.21 5.37
N ASP A 160 -11.22 -8.65 4.26
CA ASP A 160 -10.36 -8.25 3.16
C ASP A 160 -9.83 -6.84 3.46
N PHE A 161 -8.56 -6.76 3.88
CA PHE A 161 -7.97 -5.52 4.36
C PHE A 161 -6.84 -5.06 3.45
N ARG A 162 -7.02 -3.91 2.78
CA ARG A 162 -6.16 -3.47 1.66
C ARG A 162 -5.06 -2.48 2.05
N PHE A 163 -5.20 -1.77 3.16
CA PHE A 163 -4.14 -0.94 3.74
C PHE A 163 -4.54 -0.53 5.17
N PHE A 164 -3.57 -0.06 5.95
CA PHE A 164 -3.80 0.47 7.29
C PHE A 164 -3.90 2.00 7.23
N ALA A 165 -5.12 2.55 7.27
CA ALA A 165 -5.31 4.00 7.39
C ALA A 165 -4.80 4.54 8.75
N ASP A 166 -4.65 5.85 8.90
CA ASP A 166 -4.47 6.43 10.23
C ASP A 166 -5.79 6.37 11.01
N ALA A 167 -5.84 5.60 12.08
CA ALA A 167 -7.04 5.41 12.91
C ALA A 167 -7.62 6.73 13.46
N GLY A 168 -6.79 7.76 13.66
CA GLY A 168 -7.24 9.08 14.14
C GLY A 168 -7.82 9.99 13.06
N PHE A 169 -7.78 9.59 11.78
CA PHE A 169 -8.11 10.46 10.65
C PHE A 169 -9.39 10.05 9.93
N GLY A 170 -10.24 11.03 9.62
CA GLY A 170 -11.36 10.91 8.68
C GLY A 170 -12.48 9.92 9.04
N GLY A 171 -12.44 9.31 10.22
CA GLY A 171 -13.39 8.26 10.66
C GLY A 171 -12.84 6.83 10.58
N ALA A 172 -11.56 6.64 10.21
CA ALA A 172 -10.96 5.32 10.05
C ALA A 172 -11.08 4.43 11.30
N GLY A 173 -10.81 4.98 12.49
CA GLY A 173 -10.95 4.26 13.76
C GLY A 173 -12.39 3.81 14.02
N VAL A 174 -13.39 4.63 13.68
CA VAL A 174 -14.81 4.28 13.82
C VAL A 174 -15.17 3.12 12.89
N THR A 175 -14.69 3.14 11.65
CA THR A 175 -14.88 2.02 10.70
C THR A 175 -14.24 0.74 11.21
N ALA A 176 -13.02 0.82 11.76
CA ALA A 176 -12.34 -0.33 12.34
C ALA A 176 -13.10 -0.89 13.56
N ILE A 177 -13.57 -0.04 14.47
CA ILE A 177 -14.39 -0.43 15.62
C ILE A 177 -15.65 -1.16 15.15
N ALA A 178 -16.34 -0.64 14.12
CA ALA A 178 -17.53 -1.28 13.57
C ALA A 178 -17.22 -2.66 12.96
N ALA A 179 -16.13 -2.79 12.19
CA ALA A 179 -15.70 -4.06 11.61
C ALA A 179 -15.36 -5.10 12.68
N MET A 180 -14.60 -4.71 13.71
CA MET A 180 -14.23 -5.60 14.80
C MET A 180 -15.44 -6.01 15.65
N ASN A 181 -16.39 -5.10 15.86
CA ASN A 181 -17.64 -5.41 16.57
C ASN A 181 -18.56 -6.33 15.78
N PHE A 182 -18.61 -6.20 14.45
CA PHE A 182 -19.34 -7.11 13.58
C PHE A 182 -18.83 -8.55 13.70
N LEU A 183 -17.52 -8.74 13.93
CA LEU A 183 -16.87 -10.04 14.08
C LEU A 183 -16.75 -10.54 15.52
N ALA A 184 -17.30 -9.81 16.50
CA ALA A 184 -17.07 -10.04 17.93
C ALA A 184 -17.43 -11.45 18.45
N TYR A 185 -18.30 -12.16 17.73
CA TYR A 185 -18.79 -13.51 18.08
C TYR A 185 -18.46 -14.56 17.01
N ALA A 186 -17.51 -14.26 16.12
CA ALA A 186 -16.98 -15.25 15.19
C ALA A 186 -16.17 -16.31 15.95
N ASP A 187 -16.27 -17.57 15.50
CA ASP A 187 -15.54 -18.69 16.08
C ASP A 187 -14.07 -18.71 15.66
N ALA A 188 -13.72 -18.03 14.57
CA ALA A 188 -12.35 -17.74 14.12
C ALA A 188 -12.33 -16.48 13.27
N ILE A 189 -11.17 -15.82 13.12
CA ILE A 189 -11.00 -14.63 12.28
C ILE A 189 -9.86 -14.81 11.29
N ILE A 190 -10.10 -14.43 10.05
CA ILE A 190 -9.11 -14.37 8.97
C ILE A 190 -8.91 -12.90 8.59
N PHE A 191 -7.69 -12.40 8.74
CA PHE A 191 -7.24 -11.14 8.14
C PHE A 191 -6.56 -11.46 6.81
N ASP A 192 -7.18 -11.09 5.69
CA ASP A 192 -6.57 -11.24 4.38
C ASP A 192 -5.75 -10.00 4.02
N LEU A 193 -4.42 -10.16 4.04
CA LEU A 193 -3.44 -9.12 3.73
C LEU A 193 -2.72 -9.37 2.41
N ARG A 194 -3.21 -10.31 1.58
CA ARG A 194 -2.57 -10.68 0.31
C ARG A 194 -2.50 -9.56 -0.72
N GLN A 195 -3.25 -8.48 -0.53
CA GLN A 195 -3.15 -7.25 -1.35
C GLN A 195 -2.97 -6.01 -0.48
N ASN A 196 -2.29 -6.16 0.67
CA ASN A 196 -2.07 -5.07 1.62
C ASN A 196 -0.62 -4.59 1.59
N GLY A 197 -0.39 -3.37 1.08
CA GLY A 197 0.93 -2.75 1.02
C GLY A 197 1.40 -2.09 2.33
N GLY A 198 0.61 -2.23 3.41
CA GLY A 198 0.89 -1.70 4.72
C GLY A 198 0.13 -0.42 5.03
N GLY A 199 0.73 0.46 5.83
CA GLY A 199 0.12 1.72 6.24
C GLY A 199 0.51 2.14 7.65
N ASN A 200 -0.43 2.72 8.37
CA ASN A 200 -0.18 3.42 9.62
C ASN A 200 -0.20 2.48 10.86
N PRO A 201 0.80 2.58 11.75
CA PRO A 201 0.84 1.85 13.02
C PRO A 201 -0.37 2.07 13.95
N SER A 202 -1.06 3.21 13.88
CA SER A 202 -2.22 3.50 14.76
C SER A 202 -3.39 2.53 14.50
N MET A 203 -3.61 2.13 13.25
CA MET A 203 -4.63 1.13 12.91
C MET A 203 -4.21 -0.29 13.27
N ILE A 204 -2.92 -0.61 13.11
CA ILE A 204 -2.33 -1.88 13.58
C ILE A 204 -2.56 -2.02 15.08
N GLN A 205 -2.24 -0.96 15.83
CA GLN A 205 -2.45 -0.88 17.28
C GLN A 205 -3.92 -1.11 17.65
N LEU A 206 -4.85 -0.37 17.01
CA LEU A 206 -6.27 -0.49 17.29
C LEU A 206 -6.78 -1.92 17.06
N ILE A 207 -6.52 -2.51 15.89
CA ILE A 207 -6.99 -3.86 15.55
C ILE A 207 -6.38 -4.92 16.48
N ASN A 208 -5.06 -4.85 16.76
CA ASN A 208 -4.42 -5.77 17.70
C ASN A 208 -5.01 -5.65 19.11
N SER A 209 -5.48 -4.47 19.52
CA SER A 209 -6.06 -4.27 20.86
C SER A 209 -7.32 -5.09 21.13
N TYR A 210 -8.03 -5.54 20.08
CA TYR A 210 -9.15 -6.46 20.21
C TYR A 210 -8.71 -7.90 20.47
N LEU A 211 -7.44 -8.25 20.26
CA LEU A 211 -6.97 -9.65 20.24
C LEU A 211 -6.23 -10.05 21.52
N PHE A 212 -5.88 -9.11 22.41
CA PHE A 212 -5.12 -9.37 23.63
C PHE A 212 -5.87 -8.91 24.88
N GLU A 213 -5.82 -9.73 25.93
CA GLU A 213 -6.43 -9.42 27.24
C GLU A 213 -5.76 -8.18 27.85
N GLU A 214 -4.44 -8.26 28.02
CA GLU A 214 -3.61 -7.21 28.60
C GLU A 214 -2.87 -6.40 27.51
N PRO A 215 -2.46 -5.17 27.81
CA PRO A 215 -1.55 -4.42 26.95
C PRO A 215 -0.26 -5.19 26.64
N VAL A 216 0.06 -5.33 25.35
CA VAL A 216 1.29 -5.97 24.86
C VAL A 216 2.07 -4.98 23.99
N HIS A 217 3.40 -5.04 24.10
CA HIS A 217 4.28 -4.22 23.26
C HIS A 217 4.31 -4.80 21.85
N LEU A 218 3.82 -4.05 20.87
CA LEU A 218 3.76 -4.46 19.48
C LEU A 218 5.11 -4.19 18.80
N ASN A 219 5.56 -2.93 18.84
CA ASN A 219 6.76 -2.50 18.16
C ASN A 219 7.29 -1.19 18.74
N SER A 220 8.56 -0.90 18.49
CA SER A 220 9.17 0.40 18.73
C SER A 220 9.79 0.96 17.44
N PHE A 221 9.70 2.26 17.23
CA PHE A 221 10.48 2.94 16.20
C PHE A 221 11.53 3.84 16.84
N TYR A 222 12.80 3.58 16.54
CA TYR A 222 13.84 4.58 16.77
C TYR A 222 13.76 5.62 15.65
N ILE A 223 13.61 6.89 16.02
CA ILE A 223 13.49 8.02 15.11
C ILE A 223 14.79 8.83 15.14
N ARG A 224 15.47 8.91 13.99
CA ARG A 224 16.79 9.55 13.89
C ARG A 224 16.74 11.03 14.29
N LYS A 225 15.81 11.79 13.72
CA LYS A 225 15.76 13.26 13.86
C LYS A 225 15.58 13.71 15.31
N SER A 226 14.73 13.04 16.07
CA SER A 226 14.49 13.34 17.48
C SER A 226 15.40 12.57 18.43
N ASN A 227 16.19 11.61 17.91
CA ASN A 227 16.96 10.66 18.70
C ASN A 227 16.12 9.98 19.80
N ALA A 228 14.86 9.66 19.49
CA ALA A 228 13.89 9.13 20.44
C ALA A 228 13.33 7.80 19.95
N THR A 229 12.90 6.97 20.90
CA THR A 229 12.18 5.73 20.61
C THR A 229 10.71 5.92 20.92
N GLN A 230 9.86 5.74 19.92
CA GLN A 230 8.41 5.72 20.08
C GLN A 230 7.94 4.27 20.19
N GLN A 231 7.15 3.97 21.22
CA GLN A 231 6.63 2.63 21.47
C GLN A 231 5.15 2.54 21.08
N PHE A 232 4.74 1.36 20.61
CA PHE A 232 3.35 1.06 20.27
C PHE A 232 2.89 -0.14 21.11
N TRP A 233 1.96 0.11 22.02
CA TRP A 233 1.34 -0.90 22.88
C TRP A 233 -0.12 -1.08 22.52
N THR A 234 -0.66 -2.29 22.62
CA THR A 234 -2.12 -2.45 22.53
C THR A 234 -2.83 -1.68 23.65
N GLN A 235 -4.05 -1.24 23.37
CA GLN A 235 -4.88 -0.50 24.29
C GLN A 235 -5.46 -1.44 25.35
N ALA A 236 -5.47 -0.98 26.61
CA ALA A 236 -6.10 -1.73 27.70
C ALA A 236 -7.61 -1.90 27.47
N HIS A 237 -8.26 -0.87 26.92
CA HIS A 237 -9.68 -0.87 26.60
C HIS A 237 -9.91 -0.69 25.10
N VAL A 238 -10.95 -1.34 24.58
CA VAL A 238 -11.48 -1.14 23.23
C VAL A 238 -12.99 -0.94 23.31
N GLN A 239 -13.54 -0.16 22.39
CA GLN A 239 -14.99 -0.05 22.27
C GLN A 239 -15.55 -1.35 21.68
N GLY A 240 -16.21 -2.15 22.53
CA GLY A 240 -16.80 -3.44 22.16
C GLY A 240 -16.17 -4.61 22.91
N ARG A 241 -16.11 -5.77 22.24
CA ARG A 241 -15.66 -7.03 22.87
C ARG A 241 -14.27 -7.42 22.37
N LYS A 242 -13.37 -7.72 23.30
CA LYS A 242 -12.09 -8.38 22.98
C LYS A 242 -12.31 -9.85 22.62
N MET A 243 -11.65 -10.29 21.56
CA MET A 243 -11.69 -11.63 20.99
C MET A 243 -10.43 -12.41 21.38
N VAL A 244 -10.10 -12.40 22.67
CA VAL A 244 -8.80 -12.88 23.20
C VAL A 244 -8.54 -14.36 22.89
N LYS A 245 -9.59 -15.19 22.94
CA LYS A 245 -9.50 -16.64 22.72
C LYS A 245 -9.86 -17.07 21.30
N THR A 246 -10.30 -16.15 20.44
CA THR A 246 -10.72 -16.46 19.08
C THR A 246 -9.49 -16.81 18.23
N PRO A 247 -9.41 -17.99 17.59
CA PRO A 247 -8.36 -18.32 16.63
C PRO A 247 -8.22 -17.23 15.55
N VAL A 248 -6.98 -16.81 15.28
CA VAL A 248 -6.68 -15.77 14.28
C VAL A 248 -5.76 -16.35 13.22
N TYR A 249 -6.10 -16.09 11.97
CA TYR A 249 -5.31 -16.44 10.79
C TYR A 249 -5.01 -15.17 9.99
N VAL A 250 -3.81 -15.10 9.43
CA VAL A 250 -3.40 -13.99 8.57
C VAL A 250 -2.96 -14.56 7.23
N LEU A 251 -3.59 -14.10 6.15
CA LEU A 251 -3.21 -14.50 4.80
C LEU A 251 -2.20 -13.50 4.24
N THR A 252 -1.06 -14.00 3.76
CA THR A 252 0.02 -13.17 3.18
C THR A 252 0.35 -13.58 1.75
N SER A 253 0.85 -12.62 0.98
CA SER A 253 1.44 -12.84 -0.35
C SER A 253 2.78 -12.11 -0.45
N ASN A 254 3.48 -12.29 -1.57
CA ASN A 254 4.66 -11.49 -1.93
C ASN A 254 4.39 -9.98 -2.06
N PHE A 255 3.12 -9.55 -2.14
CA PHE A 255 2.71 -8.14 -2.15
C PHE A 255 2.56 -7.57 -0.74
N THR A 256 2.32 -8.41 0.28
CA THR A 256 2.19 -7.95 1.66
C THR A 256 3.46 -7.22 2.08
N PHE A 257 3.34 -5.95 2.48
CA PHE A 257 4.50 -5.06 2.68
C PHE A 257 4.33 -4.10 3.87
N SER A 258 5.43 -3.59 4.42
CA SER A 258 5.46 -2.48 5.38
C SER A 258 4.61 -2.75 6.63
N GLY A 259 3.70 -1.85 7.03
CA GLY A 259 2.81 -2.05 8.17
C GLY A 259 2.01 -3.37 8.15
N ALA A 260 1.75 -3.97 6.98
CA ALA A 260 1.09 -5.27 6.93
C ALA A 260 2.03 -6.40 7.38
N GLU A 261 3.33 -6.26 7.12
CA GLU A 261 4.37 -7.15 7.65
C GLU A 261 4.51 -6.95 9.16
N GLU A 262 4.43 -5.71 9.66
CA GLU A 262 4.38 -5.45 11.11
C GLU A 262 3.19 -6.16 11.77
N PHE A 263 1.97 -5.98 11.24
CA PHE A 263 0.77 -6.64 11.76
C PHE A 263 0.94 -8.17 11.79
N THR A 264 1.44 -8.73 10.69
CA THR A 264 1.72 -10.17 10.55
C THR A 264 2.79 -10.63 11.56
N TYR A 265 3.88 -9.90 11.67
CA TYR A 265 5.01 -10.20 12.55
C TYR A 265 4.58 -10.15 14.02
N ASN A 266 3.80 -9.15 14.43
CA ASN A 266 3.28 -9.02 15.78
C ASN A 266 2.47 -10.26 16.18
N LEU A 267 1.50 -10.65 15.35
CA LEU A 267 0.65 -11.80 15.64
C LEU A 267 1.42 -13.12 15.63
N LYS A 268 2.41 -13.27 14.74
CA LYS A 268 3.28 -14.45 14.71
C LYS A 268 4.11 -14.58 15.98
N ASN A 269 4.85 -13.53 16.34
CA ASN A 269 5.85 -13.59 17.41
C ASN A 269 5.23 -13.51 18.81
N LEU A 270 4.09 -12.84 18.95
CA LEU A 270 3.25 -12.89 20.16
C LEU A 270 2.43 -14.19 20.25
N LYS A 271 2.61 -15.14 19.31
CA LYS A 271 1.90 -16.43 19.25
C LYS A 271 0.37 -16.28 19.27
N ARG A 272 -0.14 -15.19 18.67
CA ARG A 272 -1.56 -14.85 18.65
C ARG A 272 -2.26 -15.29 17.37
N GLY A 273 -1.55 -15.38 16.25
CA GLY A 273 -2.12 -15.76 14.96
C GLY A 273 -1.26 -16.77 14.19
N THR A 274 -1.93 -17.55 13.34
CA THR A 274 -1.27 -18.45 12.38
C THR A 274 -1.13 -17.74 11.03
N ILE A 275 0.07 -17.73 10.47
CA ILE A 275 0.36 -17.07 9.19
C ILE A 275 0.29 -18.10 8.06
N ILE A 276 -0.44 -17.79 7.00
CA ILE A 276 -0.69 -18.69 5.87
C ILE A 276 -0.44 -17.93 4.56
N GLY A 277 0.40 -18.49 3.68
CA GLY A 277 0.65 -17.94 2.36
C GLY A 277 2.14 -17.78 2.07
N GLU A 278 2.48 -16.77 1.29
CA GLU A 278 3.83 -16.55 0.79
C GLU A 278 4.67 -15.69 1.74
N THR A 279 5.99 -15.72 1.54
CA THR A 279 6.92 -14.76 2.13
C THR A 279 6.60 -13.35 1.64
N THR A 280 6.58 -12.39 2.56
CA THR A 280 6.22 -10.99 2.32
C THR A 280 7.33 -10.21 1.59
N GLY A 281 7.03 -8.98 1.15
CA GLY A 281 7.89 -8.21 0.25
C GLY A 281 9.19 -7.65 0.85
N GLY A 282 9.29 -7.52 2.19
CA GLY A 282 10.50 -7.11 2.91
C GLY A 282 10.64 -5.60 3.11
N GLY A 283 9.63 -4.96 3.68
CA GLY A 283 9.60 -3.55 4.04
C GLY A 283 9.60 -3.38 5.56
N ALA A 284 10.69 -2.86 6.13
CA ALA A 284 10.88 -2.86 7.58
C ALA A 284 10.88 -1.48 8.25
N HIS A 285 10.96 -0.37 7.50
CA HIS A 285 11.27 0.94 8.09
C HIS A 285 10.23 2.02 7.79
N PRO A 286 9.87 2.87 8.78
CA PRO A 286 8.97 3.99 8.55
C PRO A 286 9.63 5.01 7.62
N VAL A 287 8.87 5.51 6.66
CA VAL A 287 9.34 6.43 5.61
C VAL A 287 8.70 7.80 5.70
N GLU A 288 9.48 8.80 5.29
CA GLU A 288 9.02 10.17 5.06
C GLU A 288 9.17 10.49 3.57
N GLY A 289 8.20 11.22 3.01
CA GLY A 289 8.24 11.70 1.63
C GLY A 289 8.92 13.07 1.55
N ARG A 290 9.86 13.24 0.62
CA ARG A 290 10.45 14.54 0.27
C ARG A 290 10.21 14.86 -1.19
N ILE A 291 9.69 16.05 -1.46
CA ILE A 291 9.35 16.52 -2.81
C ILE A 291 10.38 17.55 -3.26
N PHE A 292 10.87 17.39 -4.49
CA PHE A 292 11.77 18.32 -5.17
C PHE A 292 11.06 18.85 -6.42
N GLU A 293 10.17 19.84 -6.24
CA GLU A 293 9.25 20.28 -7.29
C GLU A 293 9.94 20.84 -8.52
N ASN A 294 11.02 21.59 -8.33
CA ASN A 294 11.85 22.15 -9.39
C ASN A 294 12.53 21.08 -10.25
N LEU A 295 12.64 19.84 -9.74
CA LEU A 295 13.24 18.70 -10.42
C LEU A 295 12.19 17.65 -10.84
N ASN A 296 10.91 17.90 -10.57
CA ASN A 296 9.81 16.99 -10.85
C ASN A 296 10.00 15.57 -10.27
N VAL A 297 10.64 15.46 -9.09
CA VAL A 297 10.88 14.17 -8.43
C VAL A 297 10.45 14.21 -6.96
N ALA A 298 10.13 13.04 -6.42
CA ALA A 298 9.92 12.81 -5.00
C ALA A 298 10.76 11.62 -4.54
N MET A 299 11.07 11.60 -3.25
CA MET A 299 11.86 10.55 -2.62
C MET A 299 11.13 10.04 -1.38
N SER A 300 11.12 8.73 -1.18
CA SER A 300 10.72 8.10 0.07
C SER A 300 11.99 7.73 0.84
N VAL A 301 12.13 8.23 2.07
CA VAL A 301 13.34 8.06 2.88
C VAL A 301 13.00 7.42 4.22
N PRO A 302 13.58 6.25 4.55
CA PRO A 302 13.47 5.66 5.87
C PRO A 302 14.06 6.57 6.95
N PHE A 303 13.22 7.18 7.78
CA PHE A 303 13.63 8.17 8.80
C PHE A 303 13.80 7.57 10.21
N GLY A 304 13.29 6.36 10.38
CA GLY A 304 13.43 5.57 11.59
C GLY A 304 13.63 4.09 11.25
N ARG A 305 13.79 3.28 12.29
CA ARG A 305 13.90 1.82 12.15
C ARG A 305 13.01 1.13 13.17
N ALA A 306 12.37 0.05 12.73
CA ALA A 306 11.69 -0.87 13.62
C ALA A 306 12.69 -1.50 14.59
N VAL A 307 12.32 -1.56 15.86
CA VAL A 307 13.02 -2.25 16.94
C VAL A 307 11.96 -3.13 17.58
N ASN A 308 11.92 -4.39 17.14
CA ASN A 308 10.92 -5.31 17.67
C ASN A 308 11.29 -5.71 19.11
N PRO A 309 10.32 -5.74 20.05
CA PRO A 309 10.58 -6.16 21.42
C PRO A 309 10.80 -7.67 21.61
N ILE A 310 10.57 -8.49 20.57
CA ILE A 310 10.62 -9.97 20.61
C ILE A 310 11.65 -10.50 19.61
#